data_AF-A0A2E1WKL5-F1
#
_entry.id   AF-A0A2E1WKL5-F1
#
_cell.length_a   1.000
_cell.length_b   1.000
_cell.length_c   1.000
_cell.angle_alpha   90.00
_cell.angle_beta   90.00
_cell.angle_gamma   90.00
#
_symmetry.space_group_name_H-M   'P 1'
#
loop_
_entity.id
_entity.type
_entity.pdbx_description
1 polymer ?
#
loop_
_entity_poly.entity_id
_entity_poly.type
_entity_poly.pdbx_seq_one_letter_code
_entity_poly.pdbx_strand_id
1 'polypeptide(L)'
;ADDFDVLIPMPFGELPLSVVLEVLGFDVLLHCWDLARATSQNFDPPTEILDAGAAFAHGFVNDDLRDSGAFSPEVSVEDDIPAIDRLAAFCGRTP
;
A
#
# COMPACT_ATOMS: atom_id res chain seq x y z
N ALA A 1 15.17 12.82 -21.85
CA ALA A 1 13.85 12.74 -21.22
C ALA A 1 13.98 11.66 -20.19
N ASP A 2 13.76 11.98 -18.92
CA ASP A 2 13.89 11.02 -17.84
C ASP A 2 12.93 9.85 -18.10
N ASP A 3 13.45 8.63 -18.08
CA ASP A 3 12.78 7.38 -18.51
C ASP A 3 11.60 6.97 -17.60
N PHE A 4 11.18 7.83 -16.68
CA PHE A 4 10.19 7.55 -15.65
C PHE A 4 8.75 7.89 -16.04
N ASP A 5 8.55 8.60 -17.16
CA ASP A 5 7.21 8.94 -17.67
C ASP A 5 6.68 7.93 -18.69
N VAL A 6 7.47 6.90 -19.03
CA VAL A 6 7.02 5.84 -19.94
C VAL A 6 5.83 5.11 -19.33
N LEU A 7 4.76 4.98 -20.12
CA LEU A 7 3.55 4.30 -19.68
C LEU A 7 3.76 2.79 -19.72
N ILE A 8 3.47 2.13 -18.60
CA ILE A 8 3.58 0.70 -18.39
C ILE A 8 2.17 0.12 -18.25
N PRO A 9 1.79 -0.90 -19.05
CA PRO A 9 0.51 -1.58 -18.90
C PRO A 9 0.42 -2.34 -17.57
N MET A 10 -0.60 -2.06 -16.77
CA MET A 10 -0.92 -2.75 -15.52
C MET A 10 -2.35 -3.34 -15.59
N PRO A 11 -2.70 -4.31 -14.72
CA PRO A 11 -4.04 -4.90 -14.69
C PRO A 11 -5.19 -3.90 -14.46
N PHE A 12 -4.87 -2.71 -13.92
CA PHE A 12 -5.81 -1.63 -13.59
C PHE A 12 -5.59 -0.36 -14.44
N GLY A 13 -4.85 -0.44 -15.55
CA GLY A 13 -4.63 0.68 -16.49
C GLY A 13 -3.17 0.89 -16.87
N GLU A 14 -2.90 1.88 -17.72
CA GLU A 14 -1.53 2.30 -18.04
C GLU A 14 -1.08 3.38 -17.05
N LEU A 15 0.09 3.19 -16.44
CA LEU A 15 0.66 4.13 -15.47
C LEU A 15 2.08 4.53 -15.84
N PRO A 16 2.54 5.75 -15.52
CA PRO A 16 3.95 6.12 -15.63
C PRO A 16 4.84 5.17 -14.82
N LEU A 17 6.05 4.87 -15.32
CA LEU A 17 7.02 4.01 -14.64
C LEU A 17 7.33 4.48 -13.21
N SER A 18 7.39 5.79 -12.96
CA SER A 18 7.51 6.37 -11.63
C SER A 18 6.44 5.84 -10.67
N VAL A 19 5.18 5.88 -11.08
CA VAL A 19 4.04 5.38 -10.29
C VAL A 19 4.12 3.87 -10.12
N VAL A 20 4.52 3.12 -11.14
CA VAL A 20 4.69 1.66 -11.03
C VAL A 20 5.75 1.30 -9.97
N LEU A 21 6.86 2.05 -9.90
CA LEU A 21 7.87 1.83 -8.87
C LEU A 21 7.35 2.11 -7.47
N GLU A 22 6.49 3.12 -7.29
CA GLU A 22 5.81 3.40 -6.03
C GLU A 22 4.82 2.29 -5.66
N VAL A 23 4.02 1.79 -6.62
CA VAL A 23 3.13 0.63 -6.43
C VAL A 23 3.93 -0.56 -5.90
N LEU A 24 5.06 -0.89 -6.51
CA LEU A 24 5.89 -2.03 -6.09
C LEU A 24 6.45 -1.86 -4.68
N GLY A 25 6.90 -0.65 -4.32
CA GLY A 25 7.40 -0.36 -2.97
C GLY A 25 6.30 -0.52 -1.91
N PHE A 26 5.12 0.02 -2.20
CA PHE A 26 3.94 -0.07 -1.33
C PHE A 26 3.41 -1.51 -1.21
N ASP A 27 3.34 -2.25 -2.32
CA ASP A 27 2.88 -3.65 -2.34
C ASP A 27 3.78 -4.55 -1.50
N VAL A 28 5.11 -4.40 -1.64
CA VAL A 28 6.09 -5.12 -0.81
C VAL A 28 5.94 -4.77 0.67
N LEU A 29 5.81 -3.49 1.02
CA LEU A 29 5.62 -3.06 2.41
C LEU A 29 4.41 -3.75 3.06
N LEU A 30 3.30 -3.77 2.33
CA LEU A 30 2.04 -4.32 2.80
C LEU A 30 2.08 -5.85 2.91
N HIS A 31 2.73 -6.53 1.96
CA HIS A 31 2.93 -7.98 2.03
C HIS A 31 3.97 -8.41 3.06
N CYS A 32 4.95 -7.57 3.39
CA CYS A 32 5.81 -7.78 4.54
C CYS A 32 5.00 -7.75 5.85
N TRP A 33 4.02 -6.84 5.97
CA TRP A 33 3.09 -6.84 7.10
C TRP A 33 2.25 -8.12 7.15
N ASP A 34 1.68 -8.55 6.01
CA ASP A 34 0.90 -9.80 5.91
C ASP A 34 1.72 -11.00 6.40
N LEU A 35 2.96 -11.13 5.92
CA LEU A 35 3.86 -12.21 6.28
C LEU A 35 4.26 -12.16 7.76
N ALA A 36 4.58 -10.97 8.28
CA ALA A 36 4.96 -10.80 9.67
C ALA A 36 3.82 -11.19 10.62
N ARG A 37 2.58 -10.76 10.32
CA ARG A 37 1.39 -11.17 11.07
C ARG A 37 1.14 -12.67 10.98
N ALA A 38 1.22 -13.27 9.80
CA ALA A 38 1.01 -14.70 9.60
C ALA A 38 2.05 -15.59 10.30
N THR A 39 3.24 -15.04 10.59
CA THR A 39 4.37 -15.76 11.19
C THR A 39 4.72 -15.28 12.60
N SER A 40 3.90 -14.41 13.19
CA SER A 40 4.11 -13.82 14.53
C SER A 40 5.47 -13.13 14.70
N GLN A 41 5.99 -12.53 13.63
CA GLN A 41 7.22 -11.74 13.66
C GLN A 41 6.92 -10.28 14.01
N ASN A 42 7.84 -9.64 14.74
CA ASN A 42 7.79 -8.20 14.91
C ASN A 42 8.22 -7.52 13.61
N PHE A 43 7.39 -6.63 13.08
CA PHE A 43 7.68 -5.87 11.87
C PHE A 43 7.60 -4.37 12.16
N ASP A 44 8.77 -3.73 12.16
CA ASP A 44 8.96 -2.33 12.50
C ASP A 44 9.77 -1.65 11.38
N PRO A 45 9.12 -1.33 10.24
CA PRO A 45 9.79 -0.66 9.13
C PRO A 45 10.15 0.79 9.48
N PRO A 46 11.19 1.37 8.84
CA PRO A 46 11.56 2.77 9.07
C PRO A 46 10.40 3.73 8.84
N THR A 47 10.32 4.78 9.66
CA THR A 47 9.23 5.78 9.59
C THR A 47 9.12 6.41 8.21
N GLU A 48 10.23 6.66 7.52
CA GLU A 48 10.22 7.26 6.19
C GLU A 48 9.53 6.36 5.15
N ILE A 49 9.64 5.04 5.30
CA ILE A 49 8.98 4.07 4.43
C ILE A 49 7.48 4.00 4.74
N LEU A 50 7.11 4.07 6.02
CA LEU A 50 5.71 4.12 6.46
C LEU A 50 5.01 5.38 5.96
N ASP A 51 5.64 6.53 6.11
CA ASP A 51 5.09 7.82 5.69
C ASP A 51 4.92 7.86 4.17
N ALA A 52 5.92 7.38 3.42
CA ALA A 52 5.83 7.28 1.96
C ALA A 52 4.73 6.30 1.52
N GLY A 53 4.64 5.13 2.14
CA GLY A 53 3.61 4.13 1.85
C GLY A 53 2.20 4.62 2.17
N ALA A 54 2.01 5.32 3.29
CA ALA A 54 0.73 5.91 3.67
C ALA A 54 0.32 7.05 2.73
N ALA A 55 1.24 7.95 2.40
CA ALA A 55 0.98 9.03 1.44
C ALA A 55 0.59 8.47 0.07
N PHE A 56 1.33 7.46 -0.41
CA PHE A 56 1.01 6.79 -1.67
C PHE A 56 -0.36 6.11 -1.61
N ALA A 57 -0.64 5.32 -0.57
CA ALA A 57 -1.91 4.62 -0.42
C ALA A 57 -3.11 5.57 -0.45
N HIS A 58 -3.04 6.69 0.27
CA HIS A 58 -4.12 7.69 0.28
C HIS A 58 -4.31 8.40 -1.06
N GLY A 59 -3.27 8.52 -1.89
CA GLY A 59 -3.36 9.11 -3.23
C GLY A 59 -3.75 8.10 -4.33
N PHE A 60 -3.45 6.82 -4.12
CA PHE A 60 -3.59 5.77 -5.13
C PHE A 60 -4.88 4.95 -4.96
N VAL A 61 -5.21 4.55 -3.73
CA VAL A 61 -6.38 3.71 -3.43
C VAL A 61 -7.65 4.55 -3.58
N ASN A 62 -8.54 4.12 -4.47
CA ASN A 62 -9.80 4.78 -4.78
C ASN A 62 -10.95 3.76 -4.91
N ASP A 63 -12.16 4.25 -5.13
CA ASP A 63 -13.36 3.41 -5.21
C ASP A 63 -13.29 2.40 -6.37
N ASP A 64 -12.76 2.77 -7.53
CA ASP A 64 -12.61 1.86 -8.67
C ASP A 64 -11.70 0.66 -8.33
N LEU A 65 -10.60 0.90 -7.60
CA LEU A 65 -9.72 -0.17 -7.13
C LEU A 65 -10.37 -1.02 -6.05
N ARG A 66 -11.22 -0.45 -5.19
CA ARG A 66 -12.00 -1.23 -4.21
C ARG A 66 -13.07 -2.08 -4.90
N ASP A 67 -13.79 -1.50 -5.85
CA ASP A 67 -14.84 -2.18 -6.62
C ASP A 67 -14.28 -3.29 -7.51
N SER A 68 -13.05 -3.14 -8.02
CA SER A 68 -12.34 -4.21 -8.74
C SER A 68 -11.91 -5.39 -7.86
N GLY A 69 -11.95 -5.23 -6.53
CA GLY A 69 -11.49 -6.21 -5.56
C GLY A 69 -9.98 -6.19 -5.28
N ALA A 70 -9.24 -5.20 -5.80
CA ALA A 70 -7.81 -5.05 -5.50
C ALA A 70 -7.58 -4.67 -4.03
N PHE A 71 -8.48 -3.89 -3.43
CA PHE A 71 -8.50 -3.57 -2.00
C PHE A 71 -9.88 -3.87 -1.40
N SER A 72 -9.91 -4.51 -0.23
CA SER A 72 -11.15 -4.62 0.56
C SER A 72 -11.51 -3.27 1.20
N PRO A 73 -12.75 -3.04 1.67
CA PRO A 73 -13.11 -1.81 2.38
C PRO A 73 -12.18 -1.53 3.57
N GLU A 74 -11.92 -0.25 3.83
CA GLU A 74 -11.14 0.18 4.99
C GLU A 74 -11.76 -0.34 6.30
N VAL A 75 -10.90 -0.83 7.18
CA VAL A 75 -11.26 -1.30 8.52
C VAL A 75 -11.05 -0.17 9.52
N SER A 76 -12.09 0.16 10.28
CA SER A 76 -12.00 1.17 11.34
C SER A 76 -11.14 0.65 12.50
N VAL A 77 -10.18 1.46 12.93
CA VAL A 77 -9.22 1.16 13.99
C VAL A 77 -9.00 2.36 14.90
N GLU A 78 -8.47 2.13 16.10
CA GLU A 78 -8.09 3.20 17.02
C GLU A 78 -6.82 3.91 16.51
N ASP A 79 -6.69 5.21 16.77
CA ASP A 79 -5.55 6.02 16.29
C ASP A 79 -4.23 5.69 17.00
N ASP A 80 -4.29 5.02 18.17
CA ASP A 80 -3.15 4.71 19.02
C ASP A 80 -2.43 3.40 18.66
N ILE A 81 -2.89 2.69 17.63
CA ILE A 81 -2.21 1.49 17.12
C ILE A 81 -1.00 1.85 16.24
N PRO A 82 -0.05 0.92 16.03
CA PRO A 82 1.12 1.14 15.17
C PRO A 82 0.75 1.65 13.77
N ALA A 83 1.58 2.54 13.21
CA ALA A 83 1.31 3.16 11.92
C ALA A 83 1.19 2.16 10.76
N ILE A 84 1.96 1.07 10.79
CA ILE A 84 1.85 -0.01 9.80
C ILE A 84 0.49 -0.72 9.88
N ASP A 85 -0.07 -0.88 11.09
CA ASP A 85 -1.37 -1.50 11.28
C ASP A 85 -2.49 -0.60 10.77
N ARG A 86 -2.40 0.72 10.98
CA ARG A 86 -3.35 1.68 10.40
C ARG A 86 -3.30 1.68 8.87
N LEU A 87 -2.10 1.63 8.28
CA LEU A 87 -1.94 1.51 6.82
C LEU A 87 -2.56 0.20 6.30
N ALA A 88 -2.32 -0.92 7.00
CA ALA A 88 -2.92 -2.21 6.65
C ALA A 88 -4.46 -2.16 6.72
N ALA A 89 -5.01 -1.53 7.75
CA ALA A 89 -6.44 -1.33 7.95
C ALA A 89 -7.08 -0.47 6.84
N PHE A 90 -6.42 0.62 6.42
CA PHE A 90 -6.83 1.44 5.28
C PHE A 90 -6.94 0.61 3.98
N CYS A 91 -6.01 -0.34 3.79
CA CYS A 91 -5.98 -1.28 2.68
C CYS A 91 -6.90 -2.51 2.85
N GLY A 92 -7.75 -2.52 3.89
CA GLY A 92 -8.77 -3.52 4.13
C GLY A 92 -8.31 -4.81 4.82
N ARG A 93 -7.16 -4.78 5.50
CA ARG A 93 -6.70 -5.86 6.39
C ARG A 93 -7.23 -5.66 7.80
N THR A 94 -7.17 -6.73 8.60
CA THR A 94 -7.57 -6.71 10.02
C THR A 94 -6.32 -6.87 10.91
N PRO A 95 -5.81 -5.78 11.50
CA PRO A 95 -4.71 -5.83 12.46
C PRO A 95 -5.08 -6.40 13.84
#